data_AF-A0A351QC36-F1
#
_entry.id   AF-A0A351QC36-F1
#
_cell.length_a   1.000
_cell.length_b   1.000
_cell.length_c   1.000
_cell.angle_alpha   90.00
_cell.angle_beta   90.00
_cell.angle_gamma   90.00
#
_symmetry.space_group_name_H-M   'P 1'
#
loop_
_entity.id
_entity.type
_entity.pdbx_description
1 polymer ?
#
loop_
_entity_poly.entity_id
_entity_poly.type
_entity_poly.pdbx_seq_one_letter_code
_entity_poly.pdbx_strand_id
1 'polypeptide(L)'
;MSKAHRGTGIRKDPNHGRGVCPVCGKQQIKTLYDQEIDGKKVKICKFCKAALKNKAQVEAKLAKKAAAEAAPAAETEAPAEA
;
A
#
# COMPACT_ATOMS: atom_id res chain seq x y z
N MET A 1 2.03 19.41 0.37
CA MET A 1 2.35 18.33 1.33
C MET A 1 3.09 18.92 2.51
N SER A 2 2.42 19.12 3.65
CA SER A 2 3.09 19.60 4.86
C SER A 2 4.26 18.66 5.20
N LYS A 3 5.45 19.22 5.46
CA LYS A 3 6.63 18.46 5.90
C LYS A 3 6.49 17.96 7.35
N ALA A 4 5.27 17.73 7.84
CA ALA A 4 4.97 17.30 9.20
C ALA A 4 5.73 16.03 9.60
N HIS A 5 6.02 15.16 8.63
CA HIS A 5 6.73 13.91 8.83
C HIS A 5 8.19 13.94 8.33
N ARG A 6 8.80 15.11 8.11
CA ARG A 6 10.21 15.20 7.61
C ARG A 6 10.96 16.38 8.24
N GLY A 7 12.25 16.20 8.50
CA GLY A 7 13.15 17.29 8.93
C GLY A 7 12.84 17.86 10.32
N THR A 8 12.73 19.18 10.41
CA THR A 8 12.58 19.94 11.67
C THR A 8 11.32 19.60 12.45
N GLY A 9 10.23 19.24 11.76
CA GLY A 9 8.95 18.90 12.41
C GLY A 9 9.03 17.67 13.29
N ILE A 10 9.86 16.69 12.91
CA ILE A 10 10.05 15.46 13.68
C ILE A 10 11.10 15.57 14.78
N ARG A 11 11.98 16.57 14.69
CA ARG A 11 13.09 16.69 15.65
C ARG A 11 12.61 16.97 17.08
N LYS A 12 11.43 17.56 17.21
CA LYS A 12 10.76 17.87 18.47
C LYS A 12 10.09 16.64 19.10
N ASP A 13 9.79 15.61 18.31
CA ASP A 13 9.18 14.39 18.82
C ASP A 13 10.23 13.51 19.52
N PRO A 14 9.83 12.75 20.56
CA PRO A 14 10.73 11.80 21.22
C PRO A 14 11.31 10.81 20.21
N ASN A 15 12.63 10.63 20.28
CA ASN A 15 13.41 9.80 19.35
C ASN A 15 13.16 10.13 17.86
N HIS A 16 12.91 11.39 17.54
CA HIS A 16 12.60 11.86 16.19
C HIS A 16 11.39 11.16 15.54
N GLY A 17 10.42 10.75 16.37
CA GLY A 17 9.23 10.01 15.93
C GLY A 17 9.52 8.58 15.49
N ARG A 18 10.61 7.97 15.99
CA ARG A 18 10.96 6.57 15.78
C ARG A 18 10.51 5.73 16.97
N GLY A 19 9.92 4.57 16.68
CA GLY A 19 9.44 3.64 17.69
C GLY A 19 9.24 2.24 17.12
N VAL A 20 8.49 1.44 17.86
CA VAL A 20 8.06 0.10 17.45
C VAL A 20 6.71 0.20 16.76
N CYS A 21 6.59 -0.38 15.56
CA CYS A 21 5.32 -0.39 14.85
C CYS A 21 4.36 -1.43 15.44
N PRO A 22 3.12 -1.08 15.82
CA PRO A 22 2.15 -2.04 16.36
C PRO A 22 1.62 -3.02 15.30
N VAL A 23 1.78 -2.70 14.01
CA VAL A 23 1.25 -3.53 12.91
C VAL A 23 2.27 -4.55 12.39
N CYS A 24 3.57 -4.19 12.41
CA CYS A 24 4.61 -5.05 11.82
C CYS A 24 5.76 -5.38 12.77
N GLY A 25 5.72 -4.94 14.03
CA GLY A 25 6.73 -5.24 15.06
C GLY A 25 8.12 -4.65 14.81
N LYS A 26 8.37 -3.98 13.68
CA LYS A 26 9.68 -3.39 13.36
C LYS A 26 10.03 -2.28 14.35
N GLN A 27 11.27 -2.31 14.84
CA GLN A 27 11.83 -1.33 15.78
C GLN A 27 12.55 -0.18 15.04
N GLN A 28 12.81 0.93 15.76
CA GLN A 28 13.52 2.12 15.27
C GLN A 28 12.94 2.73 13.97
N ILE A 29 11.65 2.52 13.73
CA ILE A 29 10.96 2.96 12.51
C ILE A 29 10.05 4.14 12.79
N LYS A 30 9.88 5.00 11.78
CA LYS A 30 9.03 6.18 11.86
C LYS A 30 7.53 5.81 11.99
N THR A 31 6.97 5.96 13.18
CA THR A 31 5.58 5.65 13.57
C THR A 31 4.75 6.94 13.70
N LEU A 32 4.63 7.69 12.61
CA LEU A 32 3.99 9.02 12.63
C LEU A 32 2.80 9.13 11.71
N TYR A 33 2.32 8.00 11.20
CA TYR A 33 1.22 7.98 10.26
C TYR A 33 -0.01 7.47 10.96
N ASP A 34 -0.93 8.38 11.26
CA ASP A 34 -2.23 8.00 11.78
C ASP A 34 -3.02 7.26 10.71
N GLN A 35 -3.55 6.11 11.11
CA GLN A 35 -4.52 5.32 10.34
C GLN A 35 -5.52 4.74 11.32
N GLU A 36 -6.78 4.67 10.90
CA GLU A 36 -7.83 4.02 11.66
C GLU A 36 -7.79 2.53 11.32
N ILE A 37 -7.47 1.71 12.32
CA ILE A 37 -7.59 0.26 12.27
C ILE A 37 -8.59 -0.11 13.37
N ASP A 38 -9.68 -0.77 12.98
CA ASP A 38 -10.71 -1.29 13.90
C ASP A 38 -11.26 -0.22 14.87
N GLY A 39 -11.54 0.98 14.34
CA GLY A 39 -12.09 2.10 15.10
C GLY A 39 -11.12 2.82 16.03
N LYS A 40 -9.83 2.43 16.06
CA LYS A 40 -8.79 3.09 16.85
C LYS A 40 -7.80 3.81 15.93
N LYS A 41 -7.53 5.08 16.25
CA LYS A 41 -6.48 5.88 15.59
C LYS A 41 -5.12 5.41 16.10
N VAL A 42 -4.41 4.65 15.28
CA VAL A 42 -3.10 4.11 15.63
C VAL A 42 -2.02 4.79 14.78
N LYS A 43 -0.91 5.13 15.43
CA LYS A 43 0.30 5.62 14.77
C LYS A 43 1.06 4.46 14.15
N ILE A 44 0.96 4.34 12.84
CA ILE A 44 1.53 3.26 12.04
C ILE A 44 2.87 3.68 11.42
N CYS A 45 3.72 2.70 11.12
CA CYS A 45 4.97 2.94 10.41
C CYS A 45 4.79 3.29 8.92
N LYS A 46 5.83 3.90 8.34
CA LYS A 46 5.89 4.24 6.90
C LYS A 46 5.54 3.07 5.98
N PHE A 47 6.04 1.86 6.28
CA PHE A 47 5.83 0.69 5.43
C PHE A 47 4.40 0.19 5.47
N CYS A 48 3.79 0.13 6.66
CA CYS A 48 2.41 -0.32 6.79
C CYS A 48 1.42 0.66 6.13
N LYS A 49 1.69 1.97 6.19
CA LYS A 49 0.91 2.94 5.39
C LYS A 49 1.03 2.71 3.88
N ALA A 50 2.22 2.34 3.39
CA ALA A 50 2.41 2.00 1.98
C ALA A 50 1.73 0.66 1.63
N ALA A 51 1.85 -0.35 2.49
CA ALA A 51 1.26 -1.66 2.29
C ALA A 51 -0.28 -1.60 2.20
N LEU A 52 -0.94 -0.83 3.08
CA LEU A 52 -2.39 -0.63 3.02
C LEU A 52 -2.83 0.01 1.70
N LYS A 53 -2.10 1.04 1.24
CA LYS A 53 -2.36 1.66 -0.07
C LYS A 53 -2.13 0.69 -1.23
N ASN A 54 -1.07 -0.10 -1.16
CA ASN A 54 -0.73 -1.04 -2.21
C ASN A 54 -1.74 -2.17 -2.30
N LYS A 55 -2.24 -2.69 -1.17
CA LYS A 55 -3.31 -3.70 -1.15
C LYS A 55 -4.56 -3.20 -1.87
N ALA A 56 -5.03 -1.99 -1.53
CA ALA A 56 -6.18 -1.37 -2.21
C ALA A 56 -5.97 -1.21 -3.74
N GLN A 57 -4.75 -0.88 -4.16
CA GLN A 57 -4.42 -0.72 -5.58
C GLN A 57 -4.26 -2.07 -6.30
N VAL A 58 -3.76 -3.10 -5.62
CA VAL A 58 -3.64 -4.46 -6.16
C VAL A 58 -5.02 -5.07 -6.35
N GLU A 59 -5.92 -4.92 -5.38
CA GLU A 59 -7.32 -5.35 -5.51
C GLU A 59 -8.02 -4.64 -6.68
N ALA A 60 -7.84 -3.32 -6.80
CA ALA A 60 -8.38 -2.55 -7.92
C ALA A 60 -7.79 -2.99 -9.28
N LYS A 61 -6.49 -3.33 -9.33
CA LYS A 61 -5.84 -3.81 -10.56
C LYS A 61 -6.23 -5.25 -10.90
N LEU A 62 -6.39 -6.13 -9.92
CA LEU A 62 -6.85 -7.50 -10.13
C LEU A 62 -8.28 -7.52 -10.66
N ALA A 63 -9.16 -6.67 -10.13
CA ALA A 63 -10.51 -6.48 -10.69
C ALA A 63 -10.48 -6.00 -12.15
N LYS A 64 -9.56 -5.09 -12.47
CA LYS A 64 -9.39 -4.58 -13.84
C LYS A 64 -8.75 -5.59 -14.80
N LYS A 65 -7.87 -6.45 -14.29
CA LYS A 65 -7.19 -7.49 -15.06
C LYS A 65 -8.11 -8.69 -15.32
N ALA A 66 -9.00 -9.03 -14.39
CA ALA A 66 -10.06 -10.02 -14.60
C ALA A 66 -11.07 -9.60 -15.69
N ALA A 67 -11.32 -8.30 -15.85
CA ALA A 67 -12.12 -7.79 -16.96
C ALA A 67 -11.39 -7.83 -18.33
N ALA A 68 -10.06 -7.89 -18.34
CA ALA A 68 -9.25 -7.97 -19.56
C ALA A 68 -8.99 -9.42 -20.00
N GLU A 69 -8.99 -10.40 -19.08
CA GLU A 69 -8.84 -11.83 -19.38
C GLU A 69 -10.16 -12.54 -19.78
N ALA A 70 -11.30 -11.84 -19.83
CA ALA A 70 -12.58 -12.37 -20.36
C ALA A 70 -12.75 -12.19 -21.89
N ALA A 71 -11.70 -11.75 -22.60
CA ALA A 71 -11.65 -11.71 -24.05
C ALA A 71 -10.59 -12.67 -24.60
N PRO A 72 -10.81 -14.00 -24.53
CA PRO A 72 -10.30 -14.79 -25.63
C PRO A 72 -11.38 -15.78 -26.10
N ALA A 73 -11.84 -15.60 -27.34
CA ALA A 73 -12.14 -16.65 -28.31
C ALA A 73 -13.02 -16.09 -29.44
N ALA A 74 -12.38 -15.64 -30.52
CA ALA A 74 -12.93 -15.73 -31.86
C ALA A 74 -11.75 -15.80 -32.84
N GLU A 75 -11.36 -17.04 -33.15
CA GLU A 75 -11.02 -17.56 -34.48
C GLU A 75 -9.98 -16.75 -35.28
N THR A 76 -8.81 -17.30 -35.63
CA THR A 76 -8.71 -18.34 -36.66
C THR A 76 -7.53 -19.30 -36.41
N GLU A 77 -7.83 -20.54 -36.03
CA GLU A 77 -7.25 -21.68 -36.74
C GLU A 77 -8.31 -22.11 -37.76
N ALA A 78 -8.00 -22.03 -39.05
CA ALA A 78 -8.64 -22.86 -40.05
C ALA A 78 -7.60 -23.23 -41.13
N PRO A 79 -7.51 -24.52 -41.50
CA PRO A 79 -6.38 -25.15 -42.19
C PRO A 79 -6.49 -25.14 -43.73
N ALA A 80 -5.37 -25.49 -44.39
CA ALA A 80 -5.21 -26.19 -45.68
C ALA A 80 -5.90 -25.68 -46.98
N GLU A 81 -5.10 -25.58 -48.05
CA GLU A 81 -5.30 -26.01 -49.47
C GLU A 81 -4.33 -25.20 -50.36
N ALA A 82 -3.32 -25.83 -50.98
CA ALA A 82 -3.32 -26.56 -52.26
C ALA A 82 -2.99 -25.64 -53.46
#